data_AF-A0A6G0R1X8-F1
#
_entry.id   AF-A0A6G0R1X8-F1
#
_cell.length_a   1.000
_cell.length_b   1.000
_cell.length_c   1.000
_cell.angle_alpha   90.00
_cell.angle_beta   90.00
_cell.angle_gamma   90.00
#
_symmetry.space_group_name_H-M   'P 1'
#
loop_
_entity.id
_entity.type
_entity.pdbx_description
1 polymer ?
#
loop_
_entity_poly.entity_id
_entity_poly.type
_entity_poly.pdbx_seq_one_letter_code
_entity_poly.pdbx_strand_id
1 'polypeptide(L)'
;MTIVTAVLAVLTAAGYVDLYRDAGFKHKLARVDSVVVDACYRFTRKYVDNVITSAKWHGLPGSATITFYTGRNCDGTTRDWPIDTPSPRIFDWMG
;
A
#
# COMPACT_ATOMS: atom_id res chain seq x y z
N MET A 1 -25.46 -23.31 34.34
CA MET A 1 -25.62 -22.71 33.00
C MET A 1 -24.27 -22.13 32.61
N THR A 2 -23.53 -22.81 31.75
CA THR A 2 -22.16 -22.40 31.38
C THR A 2 -22.25 -21.57 30.11
N ILE A 3 -21.92 -20.29 30.19
CA ILE A 3 -21.92 -19.40 29.02
C ILE A 3 -20.57 -19.58 28.35
N VAL A 4 -20.55 -20.26 27.20
CA VAL A 4 -19.34 -20.38 26.36
C VAL A 4 -19.33 -19.14 25.46
N THR A 5 -18.55 -18.13 25.83
CA THR A 5 -18.34 -16.95 25.01
C THR A 5 -17.42 -17.31 23.85
N ALA A 6 -17.99 -17.49 22.65
CA ALA A 6 -17.20 -17.62 21.44
C ALA A 6 -16.63 -16.25 21.07
N VAL A 7 -15.35 -16.03 21.35
CA VAL A 7 -14.63 -14.85 20.85
C VAL A 7 -14.36 -15.08 19.37
N LEU A 8 -15.10 -14.38 18.50
CA LEU A 8 -14.75 -14.27 17.08
C LEU A 8 -13.44 -13.48 16.99
N ALA A 9 -12.33 -14.20 16.87
CA ALA A 9 -11.06 -13.60 16.48
C ALA A 9 -11.21 -13.11 15.03
N VAL A 10 -11.49 -11.81 14.86
CA VAL A 10 -11.36 -11.16 13.57
C VAL A 10 -9.88 -11.16 13.25
N LEU A 11 -9.44 -12.08 12.39
CA LEU A 11 -8.12 -12.02 11.77
C LEU A 11 -8.11 -10.73 10.94
N THR A 12 -7.64 -9.63 11.52
CA THR A 12 -7.35 -8.43 10.76
C THR A 12 -6.24 -8.82 9.80
N ALA A 13 -6.59 -9.06 8.53
CA ALA A 13 -5.61 -9.34 7.51
C ALA A 13 -4.60 -8.18 7.54
N ALA A 14 -3.33 -8.51 7.78
CA ALA A 14 -2.26 -7.52 7.78
C ALA A 14 -2.29 -6.83 6.40
N GLY A 15 -2.61 -5.54 6.40
CA GLY A 15 -2.81 -4.79 5.16
C GLY A 15 -1.55 -4.79 4.31
N TYR A 16 -1.74 -4.79 2.99
CA TYR A 16 -0.62 -4.82 2.04
C TYR A 16 -0.78 -3.79 0.93
N VAL A 17 0.35 -3.44 0.33
CA VAL A 17 0.46 -2.62 -0.89
C VAL A 17 1.32 -3.36 -1.91
N ASP A 18 0.76 -3.64 -3.08
CA ASP A 18 1.45 -4.18 -4.25
C ASP A 18 1.80 -3.06 -5.23
N LEU A 19 3.04 -3.10 -5.73
CA LEU A 19 3.59 -2.14 -6.68
C LEU A 19 3.92 -2.83 -8.00
N TYR A 20 3.59 -2.17 -9.10
CA TYR A 20 3.66 -2.73 -10.44
C TYR A 20 4.37 -1.79 -11.40
N ARG A 21 5.04 -2.39 -12.39
CA ARG A 21 5.72 -1.63 -13.44
C ARG A 21 4.78 -1.06 -14.49
N ASP A 22 3.64 -1.72 -14.74
CA ASP A 22 2.72 -1.29 -15.79
C ASP A 22 1.40 -0.79 -15.21
N ALA A 23 0.78 0.17 -15.90
CA ALA A 23 -0.53 0.72 -15.55
C ALA A 23 -1.63 -0.35 -15.45
N GLY A 24 -1.47 -1.47 -16.15
CA GLY A 24 -2.39 -2.62 -16.10
C GLY A 24 -2.18 -3.59 -14.93
N PHE A 25 -1.43 -3.20 -13.89
CA PHE A 25 -1.11 -4.05 -12.72
C PHE A 25 -0.37 -5.33 -13.12
N LYS A 26 0.50 -5.22 -14.12
CA LYS A 26 1.37 -6.29 -14.62
C LYS A 26 2.81 -6.08 -14.11
N HIS A 27 3.64 -7.10 -14.26
CA HIS A 27 5.04 -7.12 -13.80
C HIS A 27 5.20 -6.58 -12.36
N LYS A 28 4.63 -7.31 -11.40
CA LYS A 28 4.70 -6.98 -9.97
C LYS A 28 6.17 -6.81 -9.56
N LEU A 29 6.47 -5.67 -8.94
CA LEU A 29 7.80 -5.27 -8.53
C LEU A 29 8.06 -5.60 -7.06
N ALA A 30 7.12 -5.25 -6.20
CA ALA A 30 7.25 -5.40 -4.76
C ALA A 30 5.88 -5.55 -4.09
N ARG A 31 5.90 -6.13 -2.89
CA ARG A 31 4.81 -6.06 -1.92
C ARG A 31 5.37 -5.46 -0.63
N VAL A 32 4.64 -4.52 -0.05
CA VAL A 32 4.80 -4.08 1.32
C VAL A 32 3.71 -4.77 2.12
N ASP A 33 4.09 -5.77 2.90
CA ASP A 33 3.20 -6.48 3.83
C ASP A 33 3.20 -5.80 5.21
N SER A 34 2.16 -6.08 6.00
CA SER A 34 2.04 -5.58 7.38
C SER A 34 2.24 -4.07 7.47
N VAL A 35 1.54 -3.34 6.60
CA VAL A 35 1.63 -1.88 6.53
C VAL A 35 1.16 -1.28 7.85
N VAL A 36 2.03 -0.44 8.43
CA VAL A 36 1.80 0.32 9.65
C VAL A 36 1.49 1.76 9.26
N VAL A 37 0.50 2.37 9.94
CA VAL A 37 0.17 3.79 9.76
C VAL A 37 1.28 4.68 10.31
N ASP A 38 1.37 5.93 9.82
CA ASP A 38 2.41 6.90 10.21
C ASP A 38 3.86 6.41 9.98
N ALA A 39 4.05 5.49 9.04
CA ALA A 39 5.36 4.96 8.65
C ALA A 39 5.77 5.39 7.23
N CYS A 40 7.04 5.73 7.07
CA CYS A 40 7.67 6.00 5.77
C CYS A 40 8.42 4.74 5.29
N TYR A 41 7.99 4.19 4.16
CA TYR A 41 8.64 3.04 3.54
C TYR A 41 9.53 3.51 2.40
N ARG A 42 10.81 3.10 2.43
CA ARG A 42 11.75 3.29 1.33
C ARG A 42 12.20 1.96 0.77
N PHE A 43 12.27 1.86 -0.55
CA PHE A 43 12.86 0.70 -1.21
C PHE A 43 14.35 0.93 -1.41
N THR A 44 15.18 -0.03 -0.99
CA THR A 44 16.63 0.03 -1.18
C THR A 44 17.10 -0.60 -2.48
N ARG A 45 16.20 -1.31 -3.18
CA ARG A 45 16.51 -2.02 -4.41
C ARG A 45 16.28 -1.13 -5.63
N LYS A 46 17.32 -0.93 -6.44
CA LYS A 46 17.28 -0.07 -7.63
C LYS A 46 16.25 -0.45 -8.69
N TYR A 47 15.79 -1.71 -8.74
CA TYR A 47 14.86 -2.14 -9.80
C TYR A 47 13.44 -1.60 -9.62
N VAL A 48 13.12 -0.98 -8.49
CA VAL A 48 11.82 -0.30 -8.27
C VAL A 48 11.91 1.22 -8.41
N ASP A 49 13.11 1.78 -8.53
CA ASP A 49 13.32 3.22 -8.64
C ASP A 49 12.74 3.71 -9.98
N ASN A 50 11.82 4.68 -9.93
CA ASN A 50 11.22 5.37 -11.09
C ASN A 50 10.62 4.45 -12.17
N VAL A 51 10.20 3.24 -11.79
CA VAL A 51 9.55 2.30 -12.73
C VAL A 51 8.16 1.88 -12.26
N ILE A 52 7.70 2.37 -11.11
CA ILE A 52 6.38 2.02 -10.58
C ILE A 52 5.34 2.90 -11.26
N THR A 53 4.41 2.31 -11.99
CA THR A 53 3.35 3.06 -12.68
C THR A 53 1.95 2.69 -12.17
N SER A 54 1.82 1.71 -11.29
CA SER A 54 0.52 1.41 -10.64
C SER A 54 0.67 0.69 -9.30
N ALA A 55 -0.37 0.79 -8.46
CA ALA A 55 -0.42 0.13 -7.16
C ALA A 55 -1.81 -0.46 -6.84
N LYS A 56 -1.80 -1.51 -6.02
CA LYS A 56 -2.98 -2.13 -5.41
C LYS A 56 -2.78 -2.20 -3.90
N TRP A 57 -3.84 -2.01 -3.13
CA TRP A 57 -3.77 -2.22 -1.70
C TRP A 57 -5.06 -2.83 -1.18
N HIS A 58 -4.97 -3.54 -0.07
CA HIS A 58 -6.11 -4.17 0.59
C HIS A 58 -5.81 -4.39 2.08
N GLY A 59 -6.85 -4.40 2.90
CA GLY A 59 -6.74 -4.71 4.34
C GLY A 59 -5.94 -3.67 5.13
N LEU A 60 -5.70 -2.48 4.57
CA LEU A 60 -5.07 -1.39 5.29
C LEU A 60 -6.01 -0.90 6.41
N PRO A 61 -5.47 -0.54 7.59
CA PRO A 61 -6.29 -0.20 8.75
C PRO A 61 -6.94 1.19 8.66
N GLY A 62 -8.26 1.26 8.84
CA GLY A 62 -9.00 2.48 9.19
C GLY A 62 -9.23 3.50 8.06
N SER A 63 -9.41 4.77 8.46
CA SER A 63 -9.55 5.95 7.58
C SER A 63 -8.19 6.60 7.31
N ALA A 64 -7.22 5.81 6.86
CA ALA A 64 -5.87 6.29 6.59
C ALA A 64 -5.75 6.85 5.16
N THR A 65 -4.65 7.56 4.91
CA THR A 65 -4.27 8.03 3.59
C THR A 65 -2.97 7.35 3.19
N ILE A 66 -2.92 6.75 2.01
CA ILE A 66 -1.68 6.25 1.45
C ILE A 66 -1.04 7.34 0.61
N THR A 67 0.18 7.74 0.98
CA THR A 67 0.93 8.78 0.28
C THR A 67 2.13 8.17 -0.43
N PHE A 68 2.22 8.44 -1.72
CA PHE A 68 3.34 8.07 -2.56
C PHE A 68 4.21 9.29 -2.85
N TYR A 69 5.52 9.16 -2.66
CA TYR A 69 6.51 10.23 -2.79
C TYR A 69 7.43 10.00 -3.99
N THR A 70 7.81 11.06 -4.72
CA THR A 70 8.91 10.99 -5.71
C THR A 70 10.27 10.83 -5.04
N GLY A 71 10.42 11.40 -3.85
CA GLY A 71 11.69 11.46 -3.14
C GLY A 71 11.92 10.25 -2.25
N ARG A 72 13.20 9.87 -2.11
CA ARG A 72 13.62 8.67 -1.37
C ARG A 72 13.33 8.76 0.13
N ASN A 73 13.20 9.96 0.68
CA ASN A 73 13.09 10.19 2.12
C ASN A 73 11.68 10.64 2.51
N CYS A 74 10.66 10.18 1.78
CA CYS A 74 9.28 10.66 1.91
C CYS A 74 9.19 12.18 1.75
N ASP A 75 9.87 12.68 0.72
CA ASP A 75 9.99 14.08 0.33
C ASP A 75 9.66 14.27 -1.17
N GLY A 76 9.67 15.52 -1.62
CA GLY A 76 9.37 15.89 -3.00
C GLY A 76 7.88 15.95 -3.31
N THR A 77 7.52 15.63 -4.56
CA THR A 77 6.12 15.64 -5.00
C THR A 77 5.39 14.41 -4.47
N THR A 78 4.14 14.63 -4.05
CA THR A 78 3.31 13.58 -3.46
C THR A 78 2.03 13.38 -4.23
N ARG A 79 1.50 12.16 -4.16
CA ARG A 79 0.08 11.92 -4.32
C ARG A 79 -0.43 11.04 -3.21
N ASP A 80 -1.58 11.43 -2.72
CA ASP A 80 -2.26 10.80 -1.62
C ASP A 80 -3.63 10.28 -2.08
N TRP A 81 -4.01 9.12 -1.55
CA TRP A 81 -5.33 8.55 -1.73
C TRP A 81 -5.87 8.06 -0.39
N PRO A 82 -7.14 8.34 -0.08
CA PRO A 82 -7.81 7.68 1.04
C PRO A 82 -7.85 6.16 0.79
N ILE A 83 -7.48 5.36 1.79
CA ILE A 83 -7.35 3.89 1.61
C ILE A 83 -8.70 3.17 1.43
N ASP A 84 -9.78 3.82 1.84
CA ASP A 84 -11.18 3.42 1.67
C ASP A 84 -11.67 3.63 0.22
N THR A 85 -10.93 4.40 -0.59
CA THR A 85 -11.22 4.47 -2.02
C THR A 85 -10.85 3.15 -2.71
N PRO A 86 -11.64 2.68 -3.69
CA PRO A 86 -11.42 1.38 -4.30
C PRO A 86 -10.04 1.29 -4.95
N SER A 87 -9.17 0.38 -4.53
CA SER A 87 -7.96 0.03 -5.28
C SER A 87 -8.37 -0.80 -6.50
N PRO A 88 -7.75 -0.58 -7.69
CA PRO A 88 -6.36 -0.15 -7.87
C PRO A 88 -6.14 1.27 -8.42
N ARG A 89 -4.88 1.76 -8.43
CA ARG A 89 -4.48 3.10 -8.93
C ARG A 89 -3.37 3.06 -9.96
N ILE A 90 -3.47 3.95 -10.96
CA ILE A 90 -2.45 4.21 -11.98
C ILE A 90 -1.75 5.52 -11.62
N PHE A 91 -0.43 5.57 -11.83
CA PHE A 91 0.40 6.75 -11.63
C PHE A 91 0.81 7.32 -12.99
N ASP A 92 0.26 8.48 -13.33
CA ASP A 92 0.60 9.15 -14.60
C ASP A 92 1.91 9.96 -14.54
N TRP A 93 2.56 10.04 -13.37
CA TRP A 93 3.70 10.92 -13.10
C TRP A 93 4.93 10.21 -12.48
N MET A 94 4.83 8.91 -12.19
CA MET A 94 5.91 8.13 -11.56
C MET A 94 6.84 7.41 -12.57
N GLY A 95 6.72 7.76 -13.86
CA GLY A 95 7.54 7.22 -14.95
C GLY A 95 8.56 8.23 -15.48
#